data_AF-A0A165Z425-F1
#
_entry.id   AF-A0A165Z425-F1
#
_cell.length_a   1.000
_cell.length_b   1.000
_cell.length_c   1.000
_cell.angle_alpha   90.00
_cell.angle_beta   90.00
_cell.angle_gamma   90.00
#
_symmetry.space_group_name_H-M   'P 1'
#
loop_
_entity.id
_entity.type
_entity.pdbx_description
1 polymer ?
#
loop_
_entity_poly.entity_id
_entity_poly.type
_entity_poly.pdbx_seq_one_letter_code
_entity_poly.pdbx_strand_id
1 'polypeptide(L)'
;HDMPPDPTPDTLSFFAVYMSHFINPKSVQSYLSGICHSLEPLHPTVRAARNSDIVKRTLTGCIKLSTKQTTRKSPLSVADLSRMKSKYEPNGSFDDILWLAILFSGFNALHRLGELVWPDTVAEQDYRKVIPSSSLRWGNTPRRFYSYTLPGHKGNRFFEGNTVMITQRTDGANAVPIMENYTSLRTANPKTRFHPALFVRENGSIPTRAWFIRRLRTNFGADYAGHSVRSGGATDLALRGIPDSSIQK
;
A
#
# COMPACT_ATOMS: atom_id res chain seq x y z
N HIS A 1 2.67 28.91 33.12
CA HIS A 1 1.44 28.11 33.23
C HIS A 1 1.61 27.19 34.42
N ASP A 2 0.81 27.40 35.46
CA ASP A 2 0.85 26.68 36.74
C ASP A 2 0.14 25.31 36.61
N MET A 3 0.56 24.53 35.61
CA MET A 3 -0.07 23.25 35.28
C MET A 3 0.56 22.12 36.10
N PRO A 4 -0.25 21.16 36.60
CA PRO A 4 0.26 19.99 37.29
C PRO A 4 1.25 19.22 36.40
N PRO A 5 2.29 18.60 36.97
CA PRO A 5 3.22 17.75 36.22
C PRO A 5 2.53 16.48 35.70
N ASP A 6 1.45 16.04 36.35
CA ASP A 6 0.67 14.89 35.93
C ASP A 6 -0.28 15.21 34.76
N PRO A 7 -0.40 14.32 33.77
CA PRO A 7 -1.37 14.48 32.70
C PRO A 7 -2.81 14.47 33.23
N THR A 8 -3.48 15.61 33.14
CA THR A 8 -4.90 15.77 33.50
C THR A 8 -5.81 15.75 32.27
N PRO A 9 -7.13 15.51 32.44
CA PRO A 9 -8.10 15.68 31.36
C PRO A 9 -7.97 17.01 30.61
N ASP A 10 -7.75 18.11 31.34
CA ASP A 10 -7.61 19.44 30.75
C ASP A 10 -6.34 19.57 29.91
N THR A 11 -5.18 19.17 30.44
CA THR A 11 -3.91 19.21 29.70
C THR A 11 -3.95 18.38 28.41
N LEU A 12 -4.54 17.18 28.47
CA LEU A 12 -4.73 16.32 27.29
C LEU A 12 -5.73 16.93 26.30
N SER A 13 -6.76 17.63 26.77
CA SER A 13 -7.71 18.35 25.91
C SER A 13 -7.05 19.56 25.22
N PHE A 14 -6.23 20.34 25.94
CA PHE A 14 -5.47 21.45 25.36
C PHE A 14 -4.45 20.97 24.34
N PHE A 15 -3.72 19.89 24.64
CA PHE A 15 -2.86 19.23 23.68
C PHE A 15 -3.65 18.80 22.44
N ALA A 16 -4.83 18.20 22.61
CA ALA A 16 -5.66 17.77 21.49
C ALA A 16 -6.10 18.94 20.60
N VAL A 17 -6.55 20.05 21.18
CA VAL A 17 -6.90 21.27 20.43
C VAL A 17 -5.67 21.82 19.72
N TYR A 18 -4.59 22.07 20.46
CA TYR A 18 -3.35 22.66 19.94
C TYR A 18 -2.81 21.84 18.75
N MET A 19 -2.63 20.53 18.93
CA MET A 19 -2.09 19.68 17.87
C MET A 19 -3.04 19.54 16.68
N SER A 20 -4.35 19.61 16.91
CA SER A 20 -5.35 19.56 15.83
C SER A 20 -5.28 20.78 14.90
N HIS A 21 -4.63 21.88 15.30
CA HIS A 21 -4.33 22.99 14.40
C HIS A 21 -3.21 22.67 13.42
N PHE A 22 -2.27 21.81 13.80
CA PHE A 22 -1.06 21.53 13.01
C PHE A 22 -1.14 20.21 12.24
N ILE A 23 -1.88 19.22 12.75
CA ILE A 23 -2.00 17.89 12.14
C ILE A 23 -3.45 17.40 12.15
N ASN A 24 -3.72 16.34 11.38
CA ASN A 24 -5.07 15.76 11.31
C ASN A 24 -5.55 15.31 12.70
N PRO A 25 -6.75 15.72 13.17
CA PRO A 25 -7.26 15.35 14.49
C PRO A 25 -7.40 13.83 14.73
N LYS A 26 -7.58 13.03 13.66
CA LYS A 26 -7.55 11.56 13.77
C LYS A 26 -6.14 11.03 14.09
N SER A 27 -5.10 11.71 13.57
CA SER A 27 -3.71 11.43 13.95
C SER A 27 -3.45 11.85 15.40
N VAL A 28 -3.97 13.00 15.84
CA VAL A 28 -3.90 13.45 17.24
C VAL A 28 -4.51 12.41 18.18
N GLN A 29 -5.69 11.88 17.87
CA GLN A 29 -6.33 10.81 18.66
C GLN A 29 -5.45 9.55 18.77
N SER A 30 -4.78 9.18 17.66
CA SER A 30 -3.87 8.03 17.64
C SER A 30 -2.61 8.29 18.47
N TYR A 31 -2.01 9.48 18.33
CA TYR A 31 -0.86 9.91 19.12
C TYR A 31 -1.17 9.99 20.60
N LEU A 32 -2.33 10.53 20.98
CA LEU A 32 -2.75 10.60 22.38
C LEU A 32 -2.81 9.21 23.00
N SER A 33 -3.28 8.21 22.25
CA SER A 33 -3.32 6.82 22.69
C SER A 33 -1.90 6.26 22.92
N GLY A 34 -0.95 6.56 22.02
CA GLY A 34 0.45 6.17 22.15
C GLY A 34 1.20 6.89 23.29
N ILE A 35 0.95 8.19 23.46
CA ILE A 35 1.48 9.00 24.56
C ILE A 35 0.99 8.42 25.89
N CYS A 36 -0.32 8.16 26.02
CA CYS A 36 -0.88 7.59 27.24
C CYS A 36 -0.30 6.20 27.53
N HIS A 37 -0.11 5.36 26.52
CA HIS A 37 0.53 4.05 26.70
C HIS A 37 1.97 4.18 27.22
N SER A 38 2.73 5.16 26.71
CA SER A 38 4.12 5.38 27.13
C SER A 38 4.22 6.01 28.52
N LEU A 39 3.25 6.83 28.91
CA LEU A 39 3.20 7.51 30.21
C LEU A 39 2.59 6.65 31.33
N GLU A 40 1.82 5.61 31.00
CA GLU A 40 1.11 4.76 31.96
C GLU A 40 1.99 4.18 33.10
N PRO A 41 3.26 3.78 32.86
CA PRO A 41 4.14 3.32 33.94
C PRO A 41 4.49 4.39 34.98
N LEU A 42 4.51 5.67 34.59
CA LEU A 42 4.90 6.81 35.44
C LEU A 42 3.68 7.59 35.95
N HIS A 43 2.58 7.57 35.20
CA HIS A 43 1.33 8.26 35.50
C HIS A 43 0.16 7.28 35.35
N PRO A 44 -0.12 6.44 36.36
CA PRO A 44 -1.12 5.37 36.25
C PRO A 44 -2.54 5.84 35.88
N THR A 45 -2.85 7.10 36.21
CA THR A 45 -4.16 7.72 35.95
C THR A 45 -4.31 8.29 34.53
N VAL A 46 -3.24 8.35 33.73
CA VAL A 46 -3.24 8.99 32.40
C VAL A 46 -4.27 8.38 31.45
N ARG A 47 -4.49 7.06 31.54
CA ARG A 47 -5.47 6.36 30.72
C ARG A 47 -6.91 6.73 31.11
N ALA A 48 -7.17 6.91 32.41
CA ALA A 48 -8.46 7.43 32.89
C ALA A 48 -8.66 8.88 32.43
N ALA A 49 -7.62 9.74 32.55
CA ALA A 49 -7.66 11.12 32.09
C ALA A 49 -7.94 11.22 30.58
N ARG A 50 -7.28 10.40 29.74
CA ARG A 50 -7.53 10.31 28.30
C ARG A 50 -8.96 9.87 27.97
N ASN A 51 -9.53 8.99 28.79
CA ASN A 51 -10.87 8.46 28.58
C ASN A 51 -11.98 9.35 29.17
N SER A 52 -11.62 10.49 29.77
CA SER A 52 -12.58 11.48 30.26
C SER A 52 -13.46 12.05 29.15
N ASP A 53 -14.64 12.52 29.52
CA ASP A 53 -15.60 13.06 28.57
C ASP A 53 -15.10 14.36 27.90
N ILE A 54 -14.35 15.20 28.62
CA ILE A 54 -13.78 16.41 28.06
C ILE A 54 -12.79 16.09 26.93
N VAL A 55 -11.88 15.13 27.12
CA VAL A 55 -10.92 14.73 26.07
C VAL A 55 -11.65 14.12 24.87
N LYS A 56 -12.61 13.22 25.11
CA LYS A 56 -13.41 12.60 24.04
C LYS A 56 -14.21 13.63 23.25
N ARG A 57 -14.90 14.55 23.92
CA ARG A 57 -15.70 15.61 23.28
C ARG A 57 -14.83 16.59 22.52
N THR A 58 -13.69 16.99 23.09
CA THR A 58 -12.71 17.86 22.43
C THR A 58 -12.17 17.22 21.16
N LEU A 59 -11.70 15.98 21.21
CA LEU A 59 -11.26 15.24 20.01
C LEU A 59 -12.37 15.12 18.97
N THR A 60 -13.59 14.81 19.40
CA THR A 60 -14.75 14.75 18.51
C THR A 60 -15.04 16.10 17.85
N GLY A 61 -14.97 17.19 18.61
CA GLY A 61 -15.11 18.56 18.12
C GLY A 61 -14.04 18.91 17.10
N CYS A 62 -12.76 18.67 17.42
CA CYS A 62 -11.64 18.88 16.51
C CYS A 62 -11.81 18.07 15.21
N ILE A 63 -12.19 16.79 15.30
CA ILE A 63 -12.46 15.95 14.12
C ILE A 63 -13.59 16.55 13.29
N LYS A 64 -14.72 16.93 13.91
CA LYS A 64 -15.86 17.52 13.21
C LYS A 64 -15.47 18.82 12.49
N LEU A 65 -14.79 19.72 13.18
CA LEU A 65 -14.30 21.00 12.61
C LEU A 65 -13.29 20.80 11.48
N SER A 66 -12.51 19.71 11.53
CA SER A 66 -11.50 19.36 10.52
C SER A 66 -12.04 18.48 9.40
N THR A 67 -13.35 18.17 9.37
CA THR A 67 -13.93 17.26 8.37
C THR A 67 -13.91 17.91 6.98
N LYS A 68 -12.78 17.85 6.29
CA LYS A 68 -12.72 17.95 4.84
C LYS A 68 -13.31 16.66 4.27
N GLN A 69 -14.18 16.79 3.26
CA GLN A 69 -14.71 15.65 2.53
C GLN A 69 -13.55 14.76 2.10
N THR A 70 -13.51 13.52 2.60
CA THR A 70 -12.45 12.59 2.24
C THR A 70 -12.65 12.22 0.78
N THR A 71 -11.85 12.79 -0.12
CA THR A 71 -11.86 12.40 -1.54
C THR A 71 -11.24 11.00 -1.65
N ARG A 72 -12.08 9.98 -1.49
CA ARG A 72 -11.66 8.59 -1.71
C ARG A 72 -11.31 8.43 -3.18
N LYS A 73 -10.09 7.96 -3.44
CA LYS A 73 -9.64 7.65 -4.79
C LYS A 73 -10.45 6.49 -5.35
N SER A 74 -10.81 6.57 -6.63
CA SER A 74 -11.65 5.58 -7.28
C SER A 74 -10.94 4.22 -7.32
N PRO A 75 -11.63 3.11 -6.97
CA PRO A 75 -11.07 1.77 -7.11
C PRO A 75 -10.91 1.41 -8.59
N LEU A 76 -9.86 0.67 -8.93
CA LEU A 76 -9.77 0.05 -10.26
C LEU A 76 -10.76 -1.10 -10.39
N SER A 77 -11.30 -1.29 -11.59
CA SER A 77 -12.16 -2.44 -11.92
C SER A 77 -11.43 -3.49 -12.77
N VAL A 78 -12.01 -4.69 -12.89
CA VAL A 78 -11.52 -5.70 -13.85
C VAL A 78 -11.58 -5.16 -15.28
N ALA A 79 -12.61 -4.38 -15.62
CA ALA A 79 -12.74 -3.76 -16.95
C ALA A 79 -11.60 -2.76 -17.24
N ASP A 80 -11.15 -2.02 -16.23
CA ASP A 80 -9.99 -1.13 -16.34
C ASP A 80 -8.70 -1.91 -16.64
N LEU A 81 -8.50 -3.05 -15.98
CA LEU A 81 -7.36 -3.94 -16.24
C LEU A 81 -7.42 -4.51 -17.67
N SER A 82 -8.59 -5.00 -18.10
CA SER A 82 -8.81 -5.46 -19.47
C SER A 82 -8.45 -4.39 -20.50
N ARG A 83 -8.91 -3.15 -20.28
CA ARG A 83 -8.63 -2.01 -21.17
C ARG A 83 -7.13 -1.72 -21.25
N MET A 84 -6.41 -1.76 -20.13
CA MET A 84 -4.96 -1.53 -20.11
C MET A 84 -4.20 -2.66 -20.79
N LYS A 85 -4.62 -3.91 -20.58
CA LYS A 85 -4.06 -5.06 -21.29
C LYS A 85 -4.18 -4.89 -22.80
N SER A 86 -5.39 -4.63 -23.31
CA SER A 86 -5.61 -4.43 -24.76
C SER A 86 -4.83 -3.25 -25.33
N LYS A 87 -4.60 -2.20 -24.53
CA LYS A 87 -3.82 -1.03 -24.94
C LYS A 87 -2.33 -1.32 -25.09
N TYR A 88 -1.74 -2.13 -24.21
CA TYR A 88 -0.29 -2.26 -24.10
C TYR A 88 0.27 -3.64 -24.48
N GLU A 89 -0.47 -4.76 -24.42
CA GLU A 89 0.11 -6.06 -24.81
C GLU A 89 0.49 -6.19 -26.29
N PRO A 90 -0.27 -5.66 -27.28
CA PRO A 90 0.07 -5.87 -28.68
C PRO A 90 1.41 -5.25 -29.09
N ASN A 91 1.73 -4.05 -28.58
CA ASN A 91 2.87 -3.24 -29.04
C ASN A 91 3.55 -2.44 -27.90
N GLY A 92 3.40 -2.87 -26.65
CA GLY A 92 3.93 -2.16 -25.49
C GLY A 92 5.45 -2.20 -25.45
N SER A 93 6.06 -1.09 -25.06
CA SER A 93 7.49 -1.08 -24.71
C SER A 93 7.75 -1.95 -23.48
N PHE A 94 9.02 -2.27 -23.23
CA PHE A 94 9.44 -2.98 -22.03
C PHE A 94 8.87 -2.34 -20.74
N ASP A 95 8.97 -1.01 -20.64
CA ASP A 95 8.49 -0.25 -19.49
C ASP A 95 6.95 -0.21 -19.40
N ASP A 96 6.23 -0.38 -20.51
CA ASP A 96 4.75 -0.52 -20.52
C ASP A 96 4.33 -1.90 -19.99
N ILE A 97 5.00 -2.96 -20.44
CA ILE A 97 4.73 -4.33 -19.98
C ILE A 97 5.12 -4.49 -18.50
N LEU A 98 6.23 -3.87 -18.06
CA LEU A 98 6.58 -3.75 -16.64
C LEU A 98 5.48 -3.07 -15.84
N TRP A 99 4.95 -1.96 -16.35
CA TRP A 99 3.90 -1.22 -15.67
C TRP A 99 2.62 -2.06 -15.54
N LEU A 100 2.24 -2.79 -16.59
CA LEU A 100 1.15 -3.77 -16.54
C LEU A 100 1.42 -4.87 -15.51
N ALA A 101 2.63 -5.44 -15.49
CA ALA A 101 2.99 -6.50 -14.55
C ALA A 101 2.82 -6.04 -13.09
N ILE A 102 3.26 -4.82 -12.76
CA ILE A 102 3.06 -4.23 -11.42
C ILE A 102 1.58 -3.96 -11.14
N LEU A 103 0.84 -3.40 -12.10
CA LEU A 103 -0.58 -3.08 -11.97
C LEU A 103 -1.41 -4.35 -11.67
N PHE A 104 -1.22 -5.39 -12.48
CA PHE A 104 -1.93 -6.66 -12.36
C PHE A 104 -1.52 -7.41 -11.10
N SER A 105 -0.22 -7.44 -10.77
CA SER A 105 0.26 -8.06 -9.53
C SER A 105 -0.34 -7.35 -8.30
N GLY A 106 -0.32 -6.02 -8.31
CA GLY A 106 -0.83 -5.23 -7.20
C GLY A 106 -2.33 -5.37 -7.00
N PHE A 107 -3.10 -5.44 -8.08
CA PHE A 107 -4.54 -5.68 -8.04
C PHE A 107 -4.85 -7.07 -7.49
N ASN A 108 -4.22 -8.11 -8.03
CA ASN A 108 -4.54 -9.51 -7.67
C ASN A 108 -4.07 -9.90 -6.26
N ALA A 109 -2.94 -9.35 -5.78
CA ALA A 109 -2.38 -9.69 -4.47
C ALA A 109 -2.65 -8.64 -3.37
N LEU A 110 -3.50 -7.65 -3.67
CA LEU A 110 -3.89 -6.56 -2.76
C LEU A 110 -2.70 -5.75 -2.22
N HIS A 111 -1.69 -5.57 -3.06
CA HIS A 111 -0.47 -4.89 -2.63
C HIS A 111 -0.71 -3.41 -2.35
N ARG A 112 -0.09 -2.91 -1.30
CA ARG A 112 0.17 -1.47 -1.25
C ARG A 112 1.20 -1.15 -2.32
N LEU A 113 1.00 -0.06 -3.07
CA LEU A 113 1.93 0.28 -4.15
C LEU A 113 3.41 0.30 -3.70
N GLY A 114 3.68 0.83 -2.50
CA GLY A 114 5.05 0.89 -1.95
C GLY A 114 5.71 -0.47 -1.66
N GLU A 115 4.97 -1.58 -1.78
CA GLU A 115 5.51 -2.95 -1.69
C GLU A 115 6.11 -3.42 -3.02
N LEU A 116 5.73 -2.78 -4.15
CA LEU A 116 6.10 -3.19 -5.50
C LEU A 116 7.07 -2.25 -6.21
N VAL A 117 7.24 -1.03 -5.68
CA VAL A 117 8.00 0.05 -6.33
C VAL A 117 8.98 0.70 -5.36
N TRP A 118 9.98 1.35 -5.92
CA TRP A 118 10.99 2.08 -5.17
C TRP A 118 10.40 3.37 -4.55
N PRO A 119 10.71 3.68 -3.28
CA PRO A 119 10.39 4.99 -2.70
C PRO A 119 10.98 6.13 -3.53
N ASP A 120 10.24 7.24 -3.67
CA ASP A 120 10.75 8.44 -4.33
C ASP A 120 11.85 9.10 -3.49
N THR A 121 11.73 9.03 -2.17
CA THR A 121 12.72 9.55 -1.20
C THR A 121 13.91 8.61 -1.10
N VAL A 122 15.10 9.08 -1.50
CA VAL A 122 16.34 8.27 -1.50
C VAL A 122 16.67 7.70 -0.11
N ALA A 123 16.47 8.47 0.97
CA ALA A 123 16.72 8.01 2.33
C ALA A 123 15.84 6.82 2.78
N GLU A 124 14.72 6.56 2.09
CA GLU A 124 13.81 5.45 2.41
C GLU A 124 14.07 4.20 1.56
N GLN A 125 14.93 4.32 0.54
CA GLN A 125 15.28 3.26 -0.40
C GLN A 125 16.18 2.22 0.27
N ASP A 126 15.76 0.95 0.20
CA ASP A 126 16.46 -0.16 0.85
C ASP A 126 16.28 -1.43 0.01
N TYR A 127 17.39 -1.98 -0.48
CA TYR A 127 17.35 -3.15 -1.36
C TYR A 127 16.78 -4.39 -0.67
N ARG A 128 16.82 -4.44 0.67
CA ARG A 128 16.19 -5.50 1.47
C ARG A 128 14.67 -5.48 1.39
N LYS A 129 14.06 -4.39 0.90
CA LYS A 129 12.61 -4.26 0.69
C LYS A 129 12.20 -4.54 -0.76
N VAL A 130 13.15 -4.87 -1.64
CA VAL A 130 12.90 -5.18 -3.06
C VAL A 130 12.58 -6.65 -3.20
N ILE A 131 11.52 -6.96 -3.95
CA ILE A 131 11.17 -8.34 -4.31
C ILE A 131 12.32 -8.93 -5.15
N PRO A 132 12.99 -10.00 -4.69
CA PRO A 132 14.08 -10.62 -5.43
C PRO A 132 13.56 -11.32 -6.68
N SER A 133 14.23 -11.12 -7.82
CA SER A 133 13.93 -11.84 -9.07
C SER A 133 14.09 -13.34 -8.91
N SER A 134 15.08 -13.77 -8.12
CA SER A 134 15.35 -15.16 -7.76
C SER A 134 14.27 -15.80 -6.89
N SER A 135 13.31 -15.03 -6.35
CA SER A 135 12.17 -15.57 -5.59
C SER A 135 10.97 -15.94 -6.47
N LEU A 136 10.96 -15.51 -7.74
CA LEU A 136 9.87 -15.81 -8.66
C LEU A 136 9.79 -17.33 -8.91
N ARG A 137 8.61 -17.91 -8.73
CA ARG A 137 8.32 -19.31 -9.01
C ARG A 137 7.07 -19.40 -9.88
N TRP A 138 7.03 -20.42 -10.72
CA TRP A 138 5.88 -20.76 -11.55
C TRP A 138 5.34 -22.12 -11.11
N GLY A 139 4.04 -22.31 -11.19
CA GLY A 139 3.41 -23.61 -10.94
C GLY A 139 2.09 -23.75 -11.69
N ASN A 140 1.50 -24.93 -11.63
CA ASN A 140 0.32 -25.28 -12.44
C ASN A 140 -0.77 -26.07 -11.68
N THR A 141 -0.60 -26.34 -10.40
CA THR A 141 -1.57 -27.08 -9.57
C THR A 141 -2.09 -26.18 -8.44
N PRO A 142 -3.41 -25.99 -8.27
CA PRO A 142 -4.53 -26.53 -9.06
C PRO A 142 -4.81 -25.80 -10.39
N ARG A 143 -4.20 -24.63 -10.63
CA ARG A 143 -4.22 -23.86 -11.89
C ARG A 143 -2.85 -23.25 -12.11
N ARG A 144 -2.55 -22.70 -13.30
CA ARG A 144 -1.31 -21.92 -13.47
C ARG A 144 -1.24 -20.78 -12.47
N PHE A 145 -0.07 -20.52 -11.94
CA PHE A 145 0.18 -19.41 -11.03
C PHE A 145 1.65 -18.98 -11.14
N TYR A 146 1.92 -17.78 -10.62
CA TYR A 146 3.26 -17.42 -10.20
C TYR A 146 3.24 -16.98 -8.74
N SER A 147 4.38 -17.10 -8.09
CA SER A 147 4.58 -16.61 -6.73
C SER A 147 5.93 -15.93 -6.58
N TYR A 148 6.04 -15.06 -5.59
CA TYR A 148 7.29 -14.41 -5.21
C TYR A 148 7.30 -14.10 -3.71
N THR A 149 8.48 -13.87 -3.16
CA THR A 149 8.64 -13.48 -1.76
C THR A 149 8.55 -11.97 -1.64
N LEU A 150 7.60 -11.48 -0.83
CA LEU A 150 7.54 -10.09 -0.43
C LEU A 150 8.45 -9.90 0.80
N PRO A 151 9.51 -9.08 0.71
CA PRO A 151 10.40 -8.86 1.83
C PRO A 151 9.71 -8.18 3.01
N GLY A 152 10.19 -8.48 4.23
CA GLY A 152 9.51 -8.19 5.49
C GLY A 152 9.05 -6.73 5.70
N HIS A 153 7.91 -6.60 6.38
CA HIS A 153 7.28 -5.35 6.80
C HIS A 153 7.62 -5.03 8.27
N LYS A 154 7.41 -3.77 8.70
CA LYS A 154 7.63 -3.24 10.07
C LYS A 154 6.93 -4.01 11.21
N GLY A 155 6.11 -5.02 10.91
CA GLY A 155 5.40 -5.85 11.89
C GLY A 155 5.93 -7.28 12.02
N ASN A 156 6.91 -7.71 11.22
CA ASN A 156 7.47 -9.05 11.33
C ASN A 156 8.80 -9.01 12.09
N ARG A 157 8.79 -9.43 13.36
CA ARG A 157 9.94 -9.43 14.28
C ARG A 157 11.10 -10.32 13.78
N PHE A 158 10.81 -11.28 12.88
CA PHE A 158 11.79 -12.25 12.36
C PHE A 158 12.13 -12.07 10.87
N PHE A 159 11.61 -11.04 10.19
CA PHE A 159 11.85 -10.80 8.76
C PHE A 159 11.50 -11.98 7.81
N GLU A 160 10.74 -12.97 8.27
CA GLU A 160 10.23 -14.03 7.40
C GLU A 160 9.34 -13.40 6.31
N GLY A 161 9.83 -13.39 5.08
CA GLY A 161 9.10 -12.80 3.95
C GLY A 161 7.77 -13.52 3.72
N ASN A 162 6.77 -12.77 3.27
CA ASN A 162 5.47 -13.38 2.92
C ASN A 162 5.53 -13.87 1.48
N THR A 163 5.23 -15.15 1.24
CA THR A 163 5.04 -15.66 -0.12
C THR A 163 3.70 -15.19 -0.66
N VAL A 164 3.73 -14.45 -1.76
CA VAL A 164 2.55 -14.02 -2.49
C VAL A 164 2.35 -14.96 -3.66
N MET A 165 1.16 -15.56 -3.78
CA MET A 165 0.79 -16.42 -4.89
C MET A 165 -0.36 -15.78 -5.67
N ILE A 166 -0.21 -15.67 -6.99
CA ILE A 166 -1.22 -15.12 -7.89
C ILE A 166 -1.59 -16.21 -8.91
N THR A 167 -2.81 -16.71 -8.78
CA THR A 167 -3.35 -17.79 -9.61
C THR A 167 -4.02 -17.23 -10.87
N GLN A 168 -3.94 -18.01 -11.96
CA GLN A 168 -4.57 -17.72 -13.23
C GLN A 168 -6.08 -17.51 -13.07
N ARG A 169 -6.57 -16.48 -13.75
CA ARG A 169 -7.99 -16.12 -13.82
C ARG A 169 -8.53 -16.31 -15.22
N THR A 170 -9.85 -16.43 -15.33
CA THR A 170 -10.57 -16.55 -16.60
C THR A 170 -11.08 -15.21 -17.13
N ASP A 171 -10.93 -14.14 -16.35
CA ASP A 171 -11.35 -12.78 -16.71
C ASP A 171 -10.16 -11.89 -17.10
N GLY A 172 -10.46 -10.65 -17.46
CA GLY A 172 -9.44 -9.69 -17.90
C GLY A 172 -8.50 -9.18 -16.82
N ALA A 173 -8.64 -9.61 -15.56
CA ALA A 173 -7.66 -9.36 -14.50
C ALA A 173 -6.60 -10.48 -14.39
N ASN A 174 -6.57 -11.43 -15.33
CA ASN A 174 -5.57 -12.50 -15.36
C ASN A 174 -4.14 -11.96 -15.52
N ALA A 175 -3.36 -12.01 -14.44
CA ALA A 175 -2.00 -11.50 -14.36
C ALA A 175 -0.93 -12.44 -14.92
N VAL A 176 -1.22 -13.75 -15.02
CA VAL A 176 -0.25 -14.77 -15.44
C VAL A 176 0.37 -14.47 -16.81
N PRO A 177 -0.40 -14.25 -17.90
CA PRO A 177 0.20 -14.00 -19.21
C PRO A 177 1.02 -12.70 -19.24
N ILE A 178 0.61 -11.68 -18.47
CA ILE A 178 1.35 -10.41 -18.38
C ILE A 178 2.71 -10.62 -17.73
N MET A 179 2.77 -11.42 -16.65
CA MET A 179 4.01 -11.73 -15.97
C MET A 179 4.92 -12.63 -16.84
N GLU A 180 4.36 -13.58 -17.59
CA GLU A 180 5.11 -14.42 -18.54
C GLU A 180 5.75 -13.54 -19.63
N ASN A 181 4.99 -12.60 -20.18
CA ASN A 181 5.48 -11.63 -21.17
C ASN A 181 6.60 -10.75 -20.58
N TYR A 182 6.36 -10.13 -19.42
CA TYR A 182 7.36 -9.30 -18.74
C TYR A 182 8.67 -10.06 -18.47
N THR A 183 8.59 -11.28 -17.96
CA THR A 183 9.76 -12.09 -17.64
C THR A 183 10.51 -12.57 -18.87
N SER A 184 9.80 -12.82 -19.98
CA SER A 184 10.40 -13.12 -21.29
C SER A 184 11.20 -11.92 -21.80
N LEU A 185 10.62 -10.71 -21.80
CA LEU A 185 11.32 -9.47 -22.19
C LEU A 185 12.53 -9.20 -21.30
N ARG A 186 12.38 -9.40 -19.98
CA ARG A 186 13.46 -9.25 -19.00
C ARG A 186 14.61 -10.22 -19.27
N THR A 187 14.31 -11.46 -19.62
CA THR A 187 15.33 -12.46 -19.93
C THR A 187 16.02 -12.17 -21.26
N ALA A 188 15.32 -11.59 -22.23
CA ALA A 188 15.90 -11.20 -23.51
C ALA A 188 16.86 -10.00 -23.40
N ASN A 189 16.67 -9.09 -22.44
CA ASN A 189 17.44 -7.86 -22.32
C ASN A 189 18.67 -8.02 -21.40
N PRO A 190 19.91 -7.79 -21.91
CA PRO A 190 21.14 -7.92 -21.11
C PRO A 190 21.21 -7.03 -19.86
N LYS A 191 20.57 -5.86 -19.88
CA LYS A 191 20.56 -4.91 -18.75
C LYS A 191 19.68 -5.38 -17.60
N THR A 192 18.70 -6.23 -17.86
CA THR A 192 17.67 -6.63 -16.88
C THR A 192 17.71 -8.11 -16.53
N ARG A 193 18.23 -8.99 -17.42
CA ARG A 193 18.31 -10.44 -17.22
C ARG A 193 18.86 -10.84 -15.84
N PHE A 194 19.99 -10.27 -15.44
CA PHE A 194 20.68 -10.62 -14.18
C PHE A 194 20.42 -9.63 -13.04
N HIS A 195 19.48 -8.69 -13.22
CA HIS A 195 19.19 -7.72 -12.17
C HIS A 195 18.63 -8.43 -10.92
N PRO A 196 18.99 -8.03 -9.68
CA PRO A 196 18.50 -8.69 -8.47
C PRO A 196 17.02 -8.38 -8.19
N ALA A 197 16.53 -7.20 -8.58
CA ALA A 197 15.11 -6.85 -8.45
C ALA A 197 14.25 -7.59 -9.48
N LEU A 198 13.08 -8.09 -9.05
CA LEU A 198 12.06 -8.66 -9.92
C LEU A 198 11.53 -7.60 -10.88
N PHE A 199 11.01 -6.50 -10.35
CA PHE A 199 10.52 -5.37 -11.12
C PHE A 199 11.66 -4.38 -11.39
N VAL A 200 12.13 -4.36 -12.62
CA VAL A 200 13.21 -3.50 -13.11
C VAL A 200 12.79 -2.92 -14.46
N ARG A 201 13.14 -1.65 -14.69
CA ARG A 201 12.93 -0.91 -15.95
C ARG A 201 13.96 -1.31 -17.01
N GLU A 202 13.66 -0.97 -18.25
CA GLU A 202 14.53 -1.29 -19.39
C GLU A 202 15.97 -0.77 -19.23
N ASN A 203 16.11 0.39 -18.58
CA ASN A 203 17.39 1.04 -18.30
C ASN A 203 18.13 0.46 -17.07
N GLY A 204 17.60 -0.57 -16.41
CA GLY A 204 18.18 -1.19 -15.22
C GLY A 204 17.79 -0.53 -13.89
N SER A 205 17.02 0.56 -13.89
CA SER A 205 16.54 1.19 -12.65
C SER A 205 15.31 0.48 -12.08
N ILE A 206 15.13 0.51 -10.76
CA ILE A 206 13.89 0.04 -10.12
C ILE A 206 12.80 1.11 -10.35
N PRO A 207 11.59 0.75 -10.80
CA PRO A 207 10.53 1.72 -11.02
C PRO A 207 10.15 2.41 -9.70
N THR A 208 10.17 3.75 -9.70
CA THR A 208 9.78 4.52 -8.51
C THR A 208 8.26 4.66 -8.41
N ARG A 209 7.80 5.05 -7.22
CA ARG A 209 6.39 5.38 -7.00
C ARG A 209 5.91 6.50 -7.95
N ALA A 210 6.68 7.58 -8.13
CA ALA A 210 6.34 8.65 -9.05
C ALA A 210 6.25 8.15 -10.51
N TRP A 211 7.16 7.27 -10.93
CA TRP A 211 7.12 6.65 -12.25
C TRP A 211 5.81 5.88 -12.48
N PHE A 212 5.39 5.07 -11.51
CA PHE A 212 4.16 4.29 -11.61
C PHE A 212 2.91 5.19 -11.59
N ILE A 213 2.86 6.15 -10.65
CA ILE A 213 1.71 7.05 -10.48
C ILE A 213 1.52 7.94 -11.70
N ARG A 214 2.59 8.41 -12.34
CA ARG A 214 2.50 9.21 -13.58
C ARG A 214 1.78 8.40 -14.65
N ARG A 215 2.21 7.16 -14.90
CA ARG A 215 1.58 6.24 -15.88
C ARG A 215 0.13 5.92 -15.52
N LEU A 216 -0.17 5.73 -14.24
CA LEU A 216 -1.55 5.51 -13.77
C LEU A 216 -2.43 6.72 -14.07
N ARG A 217 -1.99 7.93 -13.73
CA ARG A 217 -2.76 9.16 -13.96
C ARG A 217 -2.92 9.48 -15.45
N THR A 218 -1.92 9.19 -16.27
CA THR A 218 -2.03 9.34 -17.73
C THR A 218 -3.14 8.46 -18.31
N ASN A 219 -3.43 7.30 -17.71
CA ASN A 219 -4.45 6.38 -18.20
C ASN A 219 -5.85 6.58 -17.57
N PHE A 220 -5.92 7.04 -16.32
CA PHE A 220 -7.17 7.06 -15.55
C PHE A 220 -7.53 8.44 -14.97
N GLY A 221 -6.66 9.44 -15.08
CA GLY A 221 -6.85 10.76 -14.51
C GLY A 221 -6.40 10.89 -13.05
N ALA A 222 -6.62 12.08 -12.46
CA ALA A 222 -6.11 12.45 -11.14
C ALA A 222 -6.83 11.75 -9.97
N ASP A 223 -7.99 11.15 -10.23
CA ASP A 223 -8.80 10.43 -9.24
C ASP A 223 -8.26 9.04 -8.89
N TYR A 224 -7.25 8.59 -9.63
CA TYR A 224 -6.57 7.32 -9.38
C TYR A 224 -5.20 7.56 -8.74
N ALA A 225 -4.87 6.71 -7.77
CA ALA A 225 -3.60 6.73 -7.05
C ALA A 225 -3.17 5.31 -6.69
N GLY A 226 -2.03 5.16 -6.01
CA GLY A 226 -1.53 3.84 -5.60
C GLY A 226 -2.51 3.05 -4.73
N HIS A 227 -3.39 3.73 -3.99
CA HIS A 227 -4.45 3.07 -3.21
C HIS A 227 -5.57 2.50 -4.09
N SER A 228 -5.82 3.06 -5.27
CA SER A 228 -6.84 2.58 -6.22
C SER A 228 -6.61 1.14 -6.66
N VAL A 229 -5.35 0.71 -6.69
CA VAL A 229 -4.95 -0.66 -7.05
C VAL A 229 -5.40 -1.66 -5.98
N ARG A 230 -5.01 -1.41 -4.72
CA ARG A 230 -5.41 -2.27 -3.59
C ARG A 230 -6.91 -2.23 -3.35
N SER A 231 -7.52 -1.04 -3.35
CA SER A 231 -8.96 -0.91 -3.14
C SER A 231 -9.74 -1.57 -4.27
N GLY A 232 -9.29 -1.45 -5.52
CA GLY A 232 -9.87 -2.15 -6.67
C GLY A 232 -9.87 -3.66 -6.52
N GLY A 233 -8.72 -4.24 -6.17
CA GLY A 233 -8.61 -5.68 -5.92
C GLY A 233 -9.51 -6.13 -4.76
N ALA A 234 -9.54 -5.38 -3.66
CA ALA A 234 -10.38 -5.70 -2.51
C ALA A 234 -11.87 -5.65 -2.86
N THR A 235 -12.29 -4.64 -3.63
CA THR A 235 -13.67 -4.54 -4.13
C THR A 235 -14.02 -5.69 -5.09
N ASP A 236 -13.12 -6.11 -5.98
CA ASP A 236 -13.35 -7.27 -6.85
C ASP A 236 -13.54 -8.57 -6.05
N LEU A 237 -12.75 -8.78 -4.99
CA LEU A 237 -12.92 -9.96 -4.13
C LEU A 237 -14.24 -9.92 -3.35
N ALA A 238 -14.62 -8.75 -2.83
CA ALA A 238 -15.90 -8.57 -2.14
C ALA A 238 -17.09 -8.84 -3.09
N LEU A 239 -17.02 -8.33 -4.34
CA LEU A 239 -18.03 -8.59 -5.37
C LEU A 239 -18.14 -10.08 -5.75
N ARG A 240 -17.08 -10.87 -5.54
CA ARG A 240 -17.07 -12.34 -5.72
C ARG A 240 -17.56 -13.10 -4.49
N GLY A 241 -17.97 -12.41 -3.45
CA GLY A 241 -18.45 -13.02 -2.20
C GLY A 241 -17.35 -13.60 -1.33
N ILE A 242 -16.08 -13.18 -1.50
CA ILE A 242 -15.03 -13.56 -0.55
C ILE A 242 -15.28 -12.82 0.78
N PRO A 243 -15.28 -13.51 1.93
CA PRO A 243 -15.50 -12.86 3.23
C PRO A 243 -14.44 -11.79 3.51
N ASP A 244 -14.86 -10.66 4.08
CA ASP A 244 -13.96 -9.55 4.45
C ASP A 244 -12.80 -9.98 5.36
N SER A 245 -13.03 -10.99 6.21
CA SER A 245 -12.00 -11.59 7.07
C SER A 245 -10.82 -12.19 6.29
N SER A 246 -11.03 -12.58 5.04
CA SER A 246 -10.01 -13.13 4.14
C SER A 246 -9.39 -12.07 3.22
N ILE A 247 -9.97 -10.87 3.14
CA ILE A 247 -9.53 -9.77 2.27
C ILE A 247 -8.55 -8.83 3.01
N GLN A 248 -8.48 -8.91 4.34
CA GLN A 248 -7.53 -8.14 5.15
C GLN A 248 -6.16 -8.83 5.26
N LYS A 249 -5.19 -8.30 4.51
CA LYS A 249 -3.74 -8.48 4.73
C LYS A 249 -3.20 -7.45 5.71
#